data_AF-A0A924EVV8-F1
#
_entry.id   AF-A0A924EVV8-F1
#
_cell.length_a   1.000
_cell.length_b   1.000
_cell.length_c   1.000
_cell.angle_alpha   90.00
_cell.angle_beta   90.00
_cell.angle_gamma   90.00
#
_symmetry.space_group_name_H-M   'P 1'
#
loop_
_entity.id
_entity.type
_entity.pdbx_description
1 polymer ?
#
loop_
_entity_poly.entity_id
_entity_poly.type
_entity_poly.pdbx_seq_one_letter_code
_entity_poly.pdbx_strand_id
1 'polypeptide(L)' 'GPLLELCPEVAPKGPGKNRMHLDVRLEPGDDADAVAREIGERGGRELHYDWGELPWRHFADPSGNECCVLPSR' A
#
# COMPACT_ATOMS: atom_id res chain seq x y z
N GLY A 1 -13.00 -13.15 10.37
CA GLY A 1 -12.55 -11.75 10.52
C GLY A 1 -13.60 -10.82 9.95
N PRO A 2 -13.38 -9.49 9.98
CA PRO A 2 -14.25 -8.56 9.26
C PRO A 2 -14.19 -8.81 7.75
N LEU A 3 -15.24 -8.41 7.03
CA LEU A 3 -15.27 -8.41 5.57
C LEU A 3 -14.41 -7.25 5.04
N LEU A 4 -13.55 -7.55 4.07
CA LEU A 4 -12.89 -6.54 3.24
C LEU A 4 -13.56 -6.56 1.86
N GLU A 5 -14.04 -5.41 1.41
CA GLU A 5 -14.67 -5.24 0.12
C GLU A 5 -14.07 -4.02 -0.59
N LEU A 6 -13.82 -4.15 -1.90
CA LEU A 6 -13.42 -3.04 -2.75
C LEU A 6 -14.67 -2.43 -3.37
N CYS A 7 -14.93 -1.17 -3.04
CA CYS A 7 -16.12 -0.46 -3.49
C CYS A 7 -15.76 0.60 -4.55
N PRO A 8 -16.63 0.82 -5.55
CA PRO A 8 -16.46 1.95 -6.47
C PRO A 8 -16.45 3.28 -5.71
N GLU A 9 -15.55 4.17 -6.09
CA GLU A 9 -15.50 5.54 -5.59
C GLU A 9 -15.77 6.56 -6.70
N VAL A 10 -16.33 7.72 -6.32
CA VAL A 10 -16.74 8.76 -7.28
C VAL A 10 -15.55 9.58 -7.77
N ALA A 11 -14.52 9.73 -6.94
CA ALA A 11 -13.28 10.41 -7.26
C ALA A 11 -12.14 9.91 -6.35
N PRO A 12 -10.87 10.05 -6.77
CA PRO A 12 -9.73 9.73 -5.92
C PRO A 12 -9.71 10.55 -4.63
N LYS A 13 -9.04 10.02 -3.61
CA LYS A 13 -8.86 10.73 -2.33
C LYS A 13 -7.98 11.96 -2.48
N GLY A 14 -8.18 12.92 -1.58
CA GLY A 14 -7.42 14.16 -1.54
C GLY A 14 -5.94 13.95 -1.17
N PRO A 15 -5.12 15.01 -1.21
CA PRO A 15 -3.67 14.92 -1.01
C PRO A 15 -3.23 14.67 0.44
N GLY A 16 -4.16 14.62 1.39
CA GLY A 16 -3.85 14.37 2.80
C GLY A 16 -3.77 12.88 3.12
N LYS A 17 -3.08 12.55 4.23
CA LYS A 17 -3.01 11.18 4.77
C LYS A 17 -4.41 10.65 5.07
N ASN A 18 -4.71 9.43 4.63
CA ASN A 18 -5.97 8.79 4.99
C ASN A 18 -5.98 8.46 6.49
N ARG A 19 -7.16 8.57 7.12
CA ARG A 19 -7.32 8.19 8.53
C ARG A 19 -7.16 6.69 8.78
N MET A 20 -7.28 5.88 7.73
CA MET A 20 -7.19 4.43 7.77
C MET A 20 -6.53 3.93 6.47
N HIS A 21 -5.71 2.90 6.59
CA HIS A 21 -5.11 2.17 5.48
C HIS A 21 -4.99 0.69 5.85
N LEU A 22 -4.70 -0.15 4.85
CA LEU A 22 -4.46 -1.57 5.05
C LEU A 22 -2.97 -1.85 5.23
N ASP A 23 -2.64 -2.69 6.19
CA ASP A 23 -1.32 -3.32 6.30
C ASP A 23 -1.39 -4.72 5.71
N VAL A 24 -0.64 -4.93 4.63
CA VAL A 24 -0.50 -6.21 3.95
C VAL A 24 0.86 -6.79 4.30
N ARG A 25 0.90 -8.03 4.76
CA ARG A 25 2.13 -8.71 5.11
C ARG A 25 2.53 -9.67 4.01
N LEU A 26 3.79 -9.61 3.61
CA LEU A 26 4.40 -10.58 2.71
C LEU A 26 4.45 -11.98 3.33
N GLU A 27 4.32 -12.99 2.50
CA GLU A 27 4.52 -14.38 2.91
C GLU A 27 6.02 -14.73 2.90
N PRO A 28 6.46 -15.76 3.64
CA PRO A 28 7.83 -16.23 3.57
C PRO A 28 8.21 -16.65 2.14
N GLY A 29 9.27 -16.05 1.60
CA GLY A 29 9.76 -16.30 0.25
C GLY A 29 9.33 -15.27 -0.78
N ASP A 30 8.43 -14.34 -0.44
CA ASP A 30 8.15 -13.18 -1.28
C ASP A 30 9.36 -12.25 -1.34
N ASP A 31 9.64 -11.75 -2.54
CA ASP A 31 10.64 -10.71 -2.77
C ASP A 31 9.95 -9.34 -2.72
N ALA A 32 10.33 -8.52 -1.73
CA ALA A 32 9.74 -7.20 -1.50
C ALA A 32 9.92 -6.25 -2.69
N ASP A 33 11.02 -6.35 -3.45
CA ASP A 33 11.26 -5.51 -4.62
C ASP A 33 10.45 -6.01 -5.82
N ALA A 34 10.29 -7.33 -5.96
CA ALA A 34 9.40 -7.89 -6.97
C ALA A 34 7.95 -7.48 -6.74
N VAL A 35 7.47 -7.53 -5.49
CA VAL A 35 6.11 -7.09 -5.13
C VAL A 35 5.94 -5.60 -5.36
N ALA A 36 6.91 -4.77 -4.97
CA ALA A 36 6.84 -3.33 -5.22
C ALA A 36 6.78 -2.99 -6.71
N ARG A 37 7.57 -3.69 -7.54
CA ARG A 37 7.51 -3.56 -9.00
C ARG A 37 6.13 -3.95 -9.54
N GLU A 38 5.56 -5.07 -9.08
CA GLU A 38 4.22 -5.50 -9.51
C GLU A 38 3.13 -4.49 -9.13
N ILE A 39 3.21 -3.89 -7.93
CA ILE A 39 2.31 -2.81 -7.52
C ILE A 39 2.42 -1.63 -8.51
N GLY A 40 3.64 -1.23 -8.87
CA GLY A 40 3.90 -0.19 -9.86
C GLY A 40 3.31 -0.49 -11.24
N GLU A 41 3.52 -1.71 -11.74
CA GLU A 41 2.99 -2.17 -13.03
C GLU A 41 1.45 -2.18 -13.09
N ARG A 42 0.79 -2.33 -11.93
CA ARG A 42 -0.67 -2.27 -11.79
C ARG A 42 -1.22 -0.86 -11.52
N GLY A 43 -0.36 0.17 -11.56
CA GLY A 43 -0.73 1.57 -11.37
C GLY A 43 -0.65 2.07 -9.93
N GLY A 44 -0.19 1.24 -8.99
CA GLY A 44 0.17 1.69 -7.66
C GLY A 44 1.42 2.57 -7.69
N ARG A 45 1.59 3.38 -6.66
CA ARG A 45 2.70 4.33 -6.54
C ARG A 45 3.32 4.22 -5.16
N GLU A 46 4.63 4.00 -5.12
CA GLU A 46 5.35 4.01 -3.86
C GLU A 46 5.40 5.43 -3.28
N LEU A 47 5.20 5.53 -1.97
CA LEU A 47 5.19 6.76 -1.21
C LEU A 47 6.43 6.79 -0.31
N HIS A 48 7.14 7.91 -0.35
CA HIS A 48 8.30 8.16 0.49
C HIS A 48 7.98 9.33 1.42
N TYR A 49 8.05 9.08 2.73
CA TYR A 49 7.84 10.09 3.76
C TYR A 49 9.16 10.36 4.49
N ASP A 50 9.31 11.58 4.99
CA ASP A 50 10.45 11.99 5.82
C ASP A 50 10.29 11.52 7.28
N TRP A 51 9.96 10.23 7.46
CA TRP A 51 9.77 9.59 8.77
C TRP A 51 10.98 8.72 9.19
N GLY A 52 12.02 8.71 8.37
CA GLY A 52 13.19 7.84 8.54
C GLY A 52 13.00 6.46 7.92
N GLU A 53 13.95 5.57 8.18
CA GLU A 53 13.90 4.19 7.70
C GLU A 53 12.87 3.39 8.50
N LEU A 54 11.84 2.92 7.81
CA LEU A 54 10.81 2.07 8.37
C LEU A 54 10.94 0.66 7.80
N PRO A 55 10.63 -0.39 8.57
CA PRO A 55 10.77 -1.76 8.12
C PRO A 55 9.67 -2.18 7.13
N TRP A 56 8.79 -1.28 6.72
CA TRP A 56 7.72 -1.51 5.74
C TRP A 56 7.70 -0.39 4.69
N ARG A 57 7.12 -0.69 3.53
CA ARG A 57 7.01 0.24 2.39
C ARG A 57 5.58 0.76 2.28
N HIS A 58 5.41 2.00 1.84
CA HIS A 58 4.11 2.63 1.70
C HIS A 58 3.73 2.77 0.23
N PHE A 59 2.47 2.53 -0.10
CA PHE A 59 1.96 2.67 -1.46
C PHE A 59 0.62 3.40 -1.45
N ALA A 60 0.28 4.00 -2.59
CA ALA A 60 -1.07 4.43 -2.93
C ALA A 60 -1.54 3.75 -4.22
N ASP A 61 -2.80 3.35 -4.26
CA ASP A 61 -3.45 2.93 -5.50
C ASP A 61 -3.88 4.16 -6.35
N PRO A 62 -4.37 3.98 -7.59
CA PRO A 62 -4.85 5.09 -8.44
C PRO A 62 -5.99 5.91 -7.83
N SER A 63 -6.71 5.31 -6.89
CA SER A 63 -7.81 5.87 -6.13
C SER A 63 -7.34 6.69 -4.92
N GLY A 64 -6.04 6.68 -4.60
CA GLY A 64 -5.47 7.34 -3.44
C GLY A 64 -5.74 6.60 -2.11
N ASN A 65 -6.17 5.33 -2.15
CA ASN A 65 -6.13 4.47 -0.97
C ASN A 65 -4.67 4.13 -0.68
N GLU A 66 -4.28 4.29 0.58
CA GLU A 66 -2.94 3.96 1.02
C GLU A 66 -2.91 2.51 1.52
N CYS A 67 -1.76 1.85 1.40
CA CYS A 67 -1.46 0.61 2.08
C CYS A 67 0.02 0.53 2.46
N CYS A 68 0.33 -0.26 3.49
CA CYS A 68 1.69 -0.62 3.83
C CYS A 68 1.96 -2.07 3.44
N VAL A 69 3.14 -2.34 2.88
CA VAL A 69 3.64 -3.69 2.64
C VAL A 69 4.71 -3.98 3.68
N LEU A 70 4.39 -4.90 4.58
CA LEU A 70 5.23 -5.31 5.69
C LEU A 70 6.01 -6.58 5.30
N PRO A 71 7.25 -6.74 5.77
CA PRO A 71 8.03 -7.96 5.53
C PRO A 71 7.35 -9.16 6.18
N SER A 72 7.71 -10.35 5.69
CA SER A 72 7.30 -11.60 6.29
C SER A 72 7.68 -11.66 7.78
N ARG A 73 6.95 -12.46 8.55
CA ARG A 73 7.31 -12.72 9.95
C ARG A 73 8.57 -13.57 10.05
#